data_AF-A0A2N3D163-F1
#
_entry.id   AF-A0A2N3D163-F1
#
_cell.length_a   1.000
_cell.length_b   1.000
_cell.length_c   1.000
_cell.angle_alpha   90.00
_cell.angle_beta   90.00
_cell.angle_gamma   90.00
#
_symmetry.space_group_name_H-M   'P 1'
#
loop_
_entity.id
_entity.type
_entity.pdbx_description
1 polymer ?
#
loop_
_entity_poly.entity_id
_entity_poly.type
_entity_poly.pdbx_seq_one_letter_code
_entity_poly.pdbx_strand_id
1 'polypeptide(L)'
;HGEVERYYSLVDVLAYPRKAQRLTDLVTPLKPLEAMAQRRLVAASSVGGHRELISDGDTGTLFAPDDPAACAAALAGLLDARDAWDAMRNRAEAHVRAHHDWAANAQNYLSVYHLLLAQSLGNSTPGARAASQAAG
;
A
#
# COMPACT_ATOMS: atom_id res chain seq x y z
N HIS A 1 1.40 24.95 -5.37
CA HIS A 1 1.51 23.94 -4.30
C HIS A 1 0.56 24.19 -3.13
N GLY A 2 0.39 25.41 -2.62
CA GLY A 2 -0.51 25.70 -1.48
C GLY A 2 -2.01 25.48 -1.71
N GLU A 3 -2.49 25.48 -2.96
CA GLU A 3 -3.90 25.22 -3.28
C GLU A 3 -4.31 23.76 -3.02
N VAL A 4 -3.41 22.81 -3.27
CA VAL A 4 -3.71 21.36 -3.17
C VAL A 4 -4.04 20.99 -1.73
N GLU A 5 -3.24 21.44 -0.77
CA GLU A 5 -3.42 21.18 0.65
C GLU A 5 -4.76 21.73 1.18
N ARG A 6 -5.21 22.88 0.64
CA ARG A 6 -6.51 23.49 0.94
C ARG A 6 -7.69 22.71 0.35
N TYR A 7 -7.53 22.08 -0.82
CA TYR A 7 -8.56 21.19 -1.35
C TYR A 7 -8.63 19.88 -0.56
N TYR A 8 -7.49 19.30 -0.17
CA TYR A 8 -7.47 18.09 0.65
C TYR A 8 -8.07 18.30 2.05
N SER A 9 -7.93 19.50 2.65
CA SER A 9 -8.54 19.80 3.95
C SER A 9 -10.07 19.75 3.94
N LEU A 10 -10.69 19.92 2.77
CA LEU A 10 -12.14 19.87 2.56
C LEU A 10 -12.66 18.45 2.21
N VAL A 11 -11.79 17.49 1.94
CA VAL A 11 -12.19 16.14 1.54
C VAL A 11 -12.24 15.22 2.75
N ASP A 12 -13.44 14.77 3.13
CA ASP A 12 -13.62 13.80 4.23
C ASP A 12 -13.42 12.34 3.79
N VAL A 13 -13.82 12.03 2.55
CA VAL A 13 -13.88 10.68 1.98
C VAL A 13 -13.19 10.66 0.61
N LEU A 14 -12.27 9.73 0.40
CA LEU A 14 -11.68 9.44 -0.91
C LEU A 14 -12.25 8.12 -1.45
N ALA A 15 -12.83 8.19 -2.66
CA ALA A 15 -13.39 7.05 -3.36
C ALA A 15 -12.42 6.52 -4.43
N TYR A 16 -12.23 5.20 -4.48
CA TYR A 16 -11.38 4.50 -5.45
C TYR A 16 -12.17 3.43 -6.23
N PRO A 17 -13.04 3.84 -7.18
CA PRO A 17 -13.87 2.91 -7.95
C PRO A 17 -13.07 2.24 -9.08
N ARG A 18 -12.25 1.25 -8.75
CA ARG A 18 -11.50 0.47 -9.75
C ARG A 18 -12.39 -0.59 -10.40
N LYS A 19 -12.19 -0.78 -11.71
CA LYS A 19 -12.76 -1.86 -12.52
C LYS A 19 -12.19 -3.22 -12.10
N ALA A 20 -12.98 -4.28 -12.19
CA ALA A 20 -12.49 -5.65 -11.99
C ALA A 20 -11.65 -6.09 -13.20
N GLN A 21 -10.34 -6.12 -13.02
CA GLN A 21 -9.39 -6.54 -14.05
C GLN A 21 -8.14 -7.15 -13.43
N ARG A 22 -7.47 -8.05 -14.18
CA ARG A 22 -6.25 -8.72 -13.71
C ARG A 22 -5.20 -7.76 -13.17
N LEU A 23 -5.04 -6.59 -13.78
CA LEU A 23 -4.10 -5.57 -13.30
C LEU A 23 -4.43 -5.10 -11.88
N THR A 24 -5.70 -4.84 -11.57
CA THR A 24 -6.13 -4.31 -10.27
C THR A 24 -6.12 -5.35 -9.15
N ASP A 25 -6.00 -6.63 -9.51
CA ASP A 25 -5.81 -7.71 -8.56
C ASP A 25 -4.34 -7.93 -8.18
N LEU A 26 -3.39 -7.51 -9.03
CA LEU A 26 -1.97 -7.86 -8.89
C LEU A 26 -1.07 -6.69 -8.46
N VAL A 27 -1.57 -5.46 -8.50
CA VAL A 27 -0.77 -4.28 -8.14
C VAL A 27 -1.23 -3.72 -6.81
N THR A 28 -0.26 -3.43 -5.94
CA THR A 28 -0.51 -2.74 -4.67
C THR A 28 -0.97 -1.31 -4.95
N PRO A 29 -2.21 -0.93 -4.59
CA PRO A 29 -2.69 0.42 -4.79
C PRO A 29 -2.22 1.32 -3.64
N LEU A 30 -1.19 2.13 -3.89
CA LEU A 30 -0.58 2.99 -2.86
C LEU A 30 -1.50 4.14 -2.39
N LYS A 31 -2.41 4.63 -3.25
CA LYS A 31 -3.26 5.80 -2.94
C LYS A 31 -4.19 5.59 -1.73
N PRO A 32 -4.89 4.45 -1.57
CA PRO A 32 -5.59 4.13 -0.32
C PRO A 32 -4.71 4.23 0.94
N LEU A 33 -3.47 3.73 0.90
CA LEU A 33 -2.55 3.79 2.04
C LEU A 33 -2.15 5.23 2.36
N GLU A 34 -1.85 6.04 1.35
CA GLU A 34 -1.58 7.47 1.51
C GLU A 34 -2.77 8.20 2.16
N ALA A 35 -4.01 7.90 1.74
CA ALA A 35 -5.21 8.50 2.30
C ALA A 35 -5.46 8.10 3.77
N MET A 36 -5.28 6.81 4.09
CA MET A 36 -5.38 6.31 5.46
C MET A 36 -4.33 6.94 6.39
N ALA A 37 -3.09 7.07 5.92
CA ALA A 37 -2.02 7.75 6.66
C ALA A 37 -2.32 9.23 6.91
N GLN A 38 -3.06 9.88 6.00
CA GLN A 38 -3.52 11.27 6.12
C GLN A 38 -4.84 11.41 6.90
N ARG A 39 -5.28 10.34 7.59
CA ARG A 39 -6.53 10.29 8.38
C ARG A 39 -7.78 10.62 7.56
N ARG A 40 -7.81 10.22 6.29
CA ARG A 40 -8.98 10.33 5.41
C ARG A 40 -9.73 9.01 5.38
N LEU A 41 -11.06 9.07 5.24
CA LEU A 41 -11.87 7.87 5.04
C LEU A 41 -11.67 7.36 3.62
N VAL A 42 -11.64 6.03 3.47
CA VAL A 42 -11.43 5.36 2.19
C VAL A 42 -12.66 4.54 1.85
N ALA A 43 -13.23 4.76 0.67
CA ALA A 43 -14.18 3.87 0.03
C ALA A 43 -13.54 3.31 -1.24
N ALA A 44 -13.43 2.01 -1.41
CA ALA A 44 -12.75 1.42 -2.56
C ALA A 44 -13.51 0.23 -3.12
N SER A 45 -13.34 -0.05 -4.42
CA SER A 45 -13.91 -1.27 -4.97
C SER A 45 -13.21 -2.51 -4.41
N SER A 46 -13.95 -3.60 -4.20
CA SER A 46 -13.44 -4.84 -3.62
C SER A 46 -12.67 -5.66 -4.65
N VAL A 47 -11.61 -5.11 -5.25
CA VAL A 47 -10.63 -5.80 -6.12
C VAL A 47 -9.45 -6.34 -5.29
N GLY A 48 -8.66 -7.27 -5.84
CA GLY A 48 -7.61 -7.98 -5.09
C GLY A 48 -6.71 -7.07 -4.26
N GLY A 49 -6.03 -6.10 -4.90
CA GLY A 49 -5.12 -5.20 -4.20
C GLY A 49 -5.79 -4.27 -3.18
N HIS A 50 -7.11 -4.02 -3.28
CA HIS A 50 -7.83 -3.27 -2.24
C HIS A 50 -8.22 -4.15 -1.06
N ARG A 51 -8.66 -5.39 -1.29
CA ARG A 51 -9.00 -6.35 -0.22
C ARG A 51 -7.81 -6.75 0.63
N GLU A 52 -6.59 -6.72 0.06
CA GLU A 52 -5.36 -6.98 0.82
C GLU A 52 -5.02 -5.85 1.82
N LEU A 53 -5.46 -4.63 1.56
CA LEU A 53 -5.05 -3.44 2.32
C LEU A 53 -6.17 -2.85 3.19
N ILE A 54 -7.42 -3.25 2.95
CA ILE A 54 -8.61 -2.64 3.57
C ILE A 54 -9.44 -3.73 4.22
N SER A 55 -9.73 -3.56 5.50
CA SER A 55 -10.71 -4.35 6.25
C SER A 55 -12.03 -3.59 6.24
N ASP A 56 -13.02 -4.13 5.52
CA ASP A 56 -14.32 -3.49 5.32
C ASP A 56 -15.06 -3.23 6.65
N GLY A 57 -15.58 -2.02 6.81
CA GLY A 57 -16.23 -1.52 8.03
C GLY A 57 -15.26 -1.18 9.17
N ASP A 58 -13.99 -1.59 9.07
CA ASP A 58 -12.99 -1.41 10.12
C ASP A 58 -12.01 -0.27 9.80
N THR A 59 -11.20 -0.44 8.75
CA THR A 59 -10.18 0.53 8.32
C THR A 59 -10.62 1.33 7.08
N GLY A 60 -11.72 0.93 6.44
CA GLY A 60 -12.33 1.62 5.31
C GLY A 60 -13.60 0.90 4.88
N THR A 61 -14.16 1.28 3.74
CA THR A 61 -15.36 0.65 3.17
C THR A 61 -15.05 0.06 1.81
N LEU A 62 -15.50 -1.17 1.59
CA LEU A 62 -15.40 -1.85 0.31
C LEU A 62 -16.78 -1.93 -0.38
N PHE A 63 -16.79 -1.80 -1.69
CA PHE A 63 -18.00 -1.93 -2.51
C PHE A 63 -17.75 -2.76 -3.76
N ALA A 64 -18.81 -3.32 -4.36
CA ALA A 64 -18.68 -4.17 -5.54
C ALA A 64 -18.01 -3.40 -6.71
N PRO A 65 -16.97 -3.96 -7.36
CA PRO A 65 -16.42 -3.37 -8.58
C PRO A 65 -17.47 -3.41 -9.68
N ASP A 66 -17.34 -2.49 -10.65
CA ASP A 66 -18.25 -2.39 -11.81
C ASP A 66 -19.71 -2.05 -11.49
N ASP A 67 -20.00 -1.71 -10.23
CA ASP A 67 -21.34 -1.33 -9.78
C ASP A 67 -21.35 0.11 -9.21
N PRO A 68 -21.78 1.10 -10.01
CA PRO A 68 -21.93 2.48 -9.55
C PRO A 68 -22.97 2.63 -8.42
N ALA A 69 -23.99 1.79 -8.37
CA ALA A 69 -25.02 1.84 -7.33
C ALA A 69 -24.46 1.36 -5.99
N ALA A 70 -23.64 0.31 -6.00
CA ALA A 70 -22.91 -0.14 -4.81
C ALA A 70 -21.94 0.93 -4.30
N CYS A 71 -21.22 1.62 -5.20
CA CYS A 71 -20.36 2.75 -4.84
C CYS A 71 -21.16 3.88 -4.17
N ALA A 72 -22.29 4.26 -4.76
CA ALA A 72 -23.17 5.30 -4.21
C ALA A 72 -23.72 4.91 -2.83
N ALA A 73 -24.17 3.67 -2.67
CA ALA A 73 -24.67 3.15 -1.39
C ALA A 73 -23.60 3.14 -0.30
N ALA A 74 -22.36 2.73 -0.63
CA ALA A 74 -21.24 2.75 0.30
C ALA A 74 -20.89 4.18 0.75
N LEU A 75 -20.87 5.14 -0.18
CA LEU A 75 -20.63 6.55 0.14
C LEU A 75 -21.76 7.15 0.98
N ALA A 76 -23.02 6.84 0.66
CA ALA A 76 -24.17 7.27 1.46
C ALA A 76 -24.09 6.71 2.89
N GLY A 77 -23.83 5.41 3.04
CA GLY A 77 -23.69 4.77 4.35
C GLY A 77 -22.55 5.37 5.19
N LEU A 78 -21.41 5.70 4.56
CA LEU A 78 -20.34 6.45 5.23
C LEU A 78 -20.83 7.83 5.71
N LEU A 79 -21.55 8.58 4.87
CA LEU A 79 -22.06 9.90 5.22
C LEU A 79 -23.14 9.88 6.31
N ASP A 80 -23.91 8.80 6.42
CA ASP A 80 -24.91 8.58 7.47
C ASP A 80 -24.25 8.18 8.80
N ALA A 81 -23.09 7.53 8.76
CA ALA A 81 -22.34 7.06 9.93
C ALA A 81 -21.23 8.02 10.39
N ARG A 82 -21.43 9.34 10.28
CA ARG A 82 -20.42 10.37 10.64
C ARG A 82 -19.86 10.24 12.05
N ASP A 83 -20.67 9.82 13.01
CA ASP A 83 -20.24 9.66 14.40
C ASP A 83 -19.14 8.59 14.57
N ALA A 84 -19.04 7.64 13.63
CA ALA A 84 -18.03 6.59 13.64
C ALA A 84 -16.73 6.96 12.91
N TRP A 85 -16.67 8.12 12.24
CA TRP A 85 -15.57 8.49 11.35
C TRP A 85 -14.22 8.55 12.05
N ASP A 86 -14.15 9.20 13.21
CA ASP A 86 -12.87 9.36 13.91
C ASP A 86 -12.34 8.02 14.43
N ALA A 87 -13.23 7.11 14.82
CA ALA A 87 -12.85 5.76 15.20
C ALA A 87 -12.26 4.99 14.01
N MET A 88 -12.90 5.05 12.83
CA MET A 88 -12.39 4.42 11.61
C MET A 88 -11.05 5.02 11.17
N ARG A 89 -10.91 6.35 11.17
CA ARG A 89 -9.66 7.05 10.84
C ARG A 89 -8.51 6.62 11.74
N ASN A 90 -8.75 6.52 13.05
CA ASN A 90 -7.75 6.09 14.02
C ASN A 90 -7.28 4.64 13.74
N ARG A 91 -8.21 3.73 13.45
CA ARG A 91 -7.87 2.34 13.13
C ARG A 91 -7.12 2.23 11.80
N ALA A 92 -7.54 2.98 10.78
CA ALA A 92 -6.88 3.03 9.49
C ALA A 92 -5.44 3.58 9.58
N GLU A 93 -5.24 4.69 10.30
CA GLU A 93 -3.90 5.26 10.51
C GLU A 93 -3.00 4.29 11.27
N ALA A 94 -3.51 3.67 12.35
CA ALA A 94 -2.77 2.69 13.13
C ALA A 94 -2.42 1.45 12.28
N HIS A 95 -3.33 0.99 11.43
CA HIS A 95 -3.10 -0.13 10.52
C HIS A 95 -1.95 0.16 9.55
N VAL A 96 -1.94 1.33 8.90
CA VAL A 96 -0.85 1.74 7.99
C VAL A 96 0.47 1.85 8.72
N ARG A 97 0.48 2.48 9.91
CA ARG A 97 1.69 2.65 10.71
C ARG A 97 2.30 1.31 11.13
N ALA A 98 1.48 0.31 11.43
CA ALA A 98 1.94 -0.99 11.88
C ALA A 98 2.42 -1.91 10.74
N HIS A 99 1.83 -1.83 9.55
CA HIS A 99 2.05 -2.81 8.47
C HIS A 99 2.73 -2.26 7.22
N HIS A 100 2.75 -0.94 7.04
CA HIS A 100 3.17 -0.30 5.79
C HIS A 100 4.18 0.83 6.00
N ASP A 101 4.98 0.75 7.07
CA ASP A 101 6.10 1.66 7.30
C ASP A 101 7.27 1.39 6.34
N TRP A 102 7.72 2.46 5.67
CA TRP A 102 8.80 2.39 4.69
C TRP A 102 10.14 1.99 5.33
N ALA A 103 10.43 2.46 6.55
CA ALA A 103 11.69 2.13 7.22
C ALA A 103 11.76 0.63 7.55
N ALA A 104 10.67 0.07 8.07
CA ALA A 104 10.54 -1.37 8.29
C ALA A 104 10.68 -2.17 6.98
N ASN A 105 10.03 -1.73 5.90
CA ASN A 105 10.14 -2.41 4.61
C ASN A 105 11.57 -2.37 4.05
N ALA A 106 12.25 -1.22 4.11
CA ALA A 106 13.64 -1.09 3.66
C ALA A 106 14.58 -2.02 4.43
N GLN A 107 14.35 -2.20 5.73
CA GLN A 107 15.14 -3.11 6.56
C GLN A 107 15.01 -4.58 6.11
N ASN A 108 13.80 -5.01 5.75
CA ASN A 108 13.56 -6.36 5.23
C ASN A 108 14.32 -6.61 3.90
N TYR A 109 14.35 -5.61 3.02
CA TYR A 109 15.12 -5.68 1.77
C TYR A 109 16.63 -5.74 2.03
N LEU A 110 17.16 -4.96 2.98
CA LEU A 110 18.58 -5.00 3.35
C LEU A 110 19.02 -6.38 3.82
N SER A 111 18.19 -7.07 4.61
CA SER A 111 18.48 -8.45 5.04
C SER A 111 18.63 -9.41 3.86
N VAL A 112 17.75 -9.32 2.86
CA VAL A 112 17.82 -10.14 1.64
C VAL A 112 19.06 -9.79 0.82
N TYR A 113 19.36 -8.50 0.66
CA TYR A 113 20.56 -8.06 -0.06
C TYR A 113 21.85 -8.54 0.60
N HIS A 114 21.96 -8.44 1.93
CA HIS A 114 23.10 -8.97 2.67
C HIS A 114 23.24 -10.49 2.52
N LEU A 115 22.13 -11.23 2.55
CA LEU A 115 22.12 -12.68 2.36
C LEU A 115 22.61 -13.09 0.96
N LEU A 116 22.22 -12.36 -0.09
CA LEU A 116 22.66 -12.63 -1.46
C LEU A 116 24.10 -12.21 -1.71
N LEU A 117 24.55 -11.08 -1.14
CA LEU A 117 25.94 -10.63 -1.22
C LEU A 117 26.88 -11.61 -0.50
N ALA A 118 26.50 -12.12 0.67
CA ALA A 118 27.28 -13.13 1.39
C ALA A 118 27.42 -14.44 0.60
N GLN A 119 26.35 -14.89 -0.09
CA GLN A 119 26.40 -16.06 -0.98
C GLN A 119 27.28 -15.82 -2.20
N SER A 120 27.21 -14.63 -2.80
CA SER A 120 28.05 -14.27 -3.95
C SER A 120 29.54 -14.21 -3.59
N LEU A 121 29.87 -13.67 -2.41
CA LEU A 121 31.24 -13.64 -1.90
C LEU A 121 31.74 -15.02 -1.48
N GLY A 122 30.87 -15.88 -0.93
CA GLY A 122 31.20 -17.27 -0.59
C GLY A 122 31.34 -18.20 -1.80
N ASN A 123 30.64 -17.91 -2.90
CA ASN A 123 30.76 -18.64 -4.17
C ASN A 123 31.88 -18.11 -5.10
N SER A 124 32.57 -17.06 -4.70
CA SER A 124 33.76 -16.55 -5.39
C SER A 124 34.98 -17.36 -4.96
N THR A 125 35.20 -18.51 -5.59
CA THR A 125 36.37 -19.37 -5.35
C THR A 125 37.68 -18.60 -5.58
N PRO A 126 38.66 -18.60 -4.65
CA PRO A 126 39.99 -18.07 -4.90
C PRO A 126 40.78 -19.06 -5.78
N GLY A 127 40.72 -18.89 -7.10
CA GLY A 127 41.34 -19.82 -8.04
C GLY A 127 41.48 -19.30 -9.47
N ALA A 128 41.84 -18.04 -9.68
CA ALA A 128 42.13 -17.50 -11.02
C ALA A 128 43.18 -16.37 -11.04
N ARG A 129 44.19 -16.44 -10.15
CA ARG A 129 45.38 -15.58 -10.22
C ARG A 129 46.66 -16.39 -9.99
N ALA A 130 46.96 -17.32 -10.89
CA ALA A 130 48.28 -17.97 -10.96
C ALA A 130 48.56 -18.55 -12.36
N ALA A 131 48.55 -17.72 -13.41
CA ALA A 131 49.12 -18.08 -14.73
C ALA A 131 49.28 -16.85 -15.63
N SER A 132 50.24 -15.96 -15.33
CA SER A 132 50.73 -14.97 -16.31
C SER A 132 52.13 -14.40 -15.94
N GLN A 133 52.94 -15.14 -15.19
CA GLN A 133 54.36 -14.84 -14.99
C GLN A 133 55.18 -16.12 -15.18
N ALA A 134 55.14 -16.67 -16.39
CA ALA A 134 56.11 -17.67 -16.87
C ALA A 134 55.95 -17.83 -18.39
N ALA A 135 56.41 -16.83 -19.14
CA ALA A 135 56.88 -17.02 -20.51
C ALA A 135 57.87 -15.88 -20.78
N GLY A 136 59.15 -16.22 -20.64
CA GLY A 136 60.24 -15.50 -21.30
C GLY A 136 60.26 -15.82 -22.78
#